data_AF-A0A8J3LM43-F1
#
_entry.id   AF-A0A8J3LM43-F1
#
_cell.length_a   1.000
_cell.length_b   1.000
_cell.length_c   1.000
_cell.angle_alpha   90.00
_cell.angle_beta   90.00
_cell.angle_gamma   90.00
#
_symmetry.space_group_name_H-M   'P 1'
#
loop_
_entity.id
_entity.type
_entity.pdbx_description
1 polymer ?
#
loop_
_entity_poly.entity_id
_entity_poly.type
_entity_poly.pdbx_seq_one_letter_code
_entity_poly.pdbx_strand_id
1 'polypeptide(L)'
;MRGKPHPDEPALTVTQHEERDIGWVFYYQSTRYVESGDPVHMVLGNAPILIDRASGLPHLLGTARGVDTNLADYKAGRHACELCSN
;
A
#
# COMPACT_ATOMS: atom_id res chain seq x y z
N MET A 1 13.57 14.59 7.81
CA MET A 1 14.79 13.79 7.59
C MET A 1 14.36 12.34 7.43
N ARG A 2 14.70 11.65 6.33
CA ARG A 2 14.46 10.18 6.27
C ARG A 2 15.56 9.52 7.11
N GLY A 3 15.19 8.72 8.11
CA GLY A 3 16.13 7.90 8.84
C GLY A 3 16.88 6.98 7.88
N LYS A 4 18.14 6.63 8.19
CA LYS A 4 18.81 5.57 7.45
C LYS A 4 18.00 4.27 7.65
N PRO A 5 17.70 3.52 6.57
CA PRO A 5 17.01 2.24 6.72
C PRO A 5 17.79 1.36 7.70
N HIS A 6 17.08 0.71 8.62
CA HIS A 6 17.70 -0.31 9.45
C HIS A 6 18.19 -1.45 8.53
N PRO A 7 19.36 -2.08 8.76
CA PRO A 7 19.85 -3.18 7.91
C PRO A 7 18.85 -4.35 7.75
N ASP A 8 17.88 -4.45 8.66
CA ASP A 8 16.81 -5.44 8.65
C ASP A 8 15.45 -4.94 8.11
N GLU A 9 15.35 -3.67 7.69
CA GLU A 9 14.16 -3.19 6.99
C GLU A 9 14.20 -3.66 5.53
N PRO A 10 13.29 -4.56 5.11
CA PRO A 10 13.29 -5.04 3.74
C PRO A 10 13.02 -3.88 2.80
N ALA A 11 13.92 -3.66 1.83
CA ALA A 11 13.64 -2.76 0.73
C ALA A 11 12.34 -3.21 0.04
N LEU A 12 11.44 -2.25 -0.20
CA LEU A 12 10.17 -2.48 -0.88
C LEU A 12 10.21 -1.84 -2.26
N THR A 13 9.67 -2.55 -3.24
CA THR A 13 9.53 -2.10 -4.61
C THR A 13 8.07 -2.10 -5.01
N VAL A 14 7.62 -1.03 -5.66
CA VAL A 14 6.31 -1.00 -6.31
C VAL A 14 6.34 -1.98 -7.48
N THR A 15 5.44 -2.96 -7.48
CA THR A 15 5.36 -4.01 -8.50
C THR A 15 4.28 -3.74 -9.54
N GLN A 16 3.22 -3.05 -9.13
CA GLN A 16 2.10 -2.66 -9.98
C GLN A 16 1.51 -1.35 -9.47
N HIS A 17 0.95 -0.58 -10.38
CA HIS A 17 0.15 0.58 -10.03
C HIS A 17 -1.11 0.66 -10.90
N GLU A 18 -2.11 1.33 -10.38
CA GLU A 18 -3.41 1.46 -10.99
C GLU A 18 -3.94 2.88 -10.78
N GLU A 19 -4.30 3.56 -11.86
CA GLU A 19 -5.01 4.83 -11.76
C GLU A 19 -6.52 4.57 -11.64
N ARG A 20 -7.17 5.34 -10.76
CA ARG A 20 -8.61 5.30 -10.47
C ARG A 20 -9.15 6.74 -10.40
N ASP A 21 -10.47 6.89 -10.46
CA ASP A 21 -11.13 8.20 -10.32
C ASP A 21 -10.85 8.88 -8.97
N ILE A 22 -10.69 8.08 -7.92
CA ILE A 22 -10.41 8.52 -6.54
C ILE A 22 -8.92 8.72 -6.23
N GLY A 23 -8.00 8.27 -7.09
CA GLY A 23 -6.57 8.28 -6.75
C GLY A 23 -5.74 7.23 -7.48
N TRP A 24 -4.59 6.92 -6.91
CA TRP A 24 -3.66 5.91 -7.43
C TRP A 24 -3.48 4.80 -6.42
N VAL A 25 -3.56 3.54 -6.88
CA VAL A 25 -3.34 2.36 -6.04
C VAL A 25 -1.98 1.78 -6.37
N PHE A 26 -1.15 1.57 -5.36
CA PHE A 26 0.19 0.99 -5.50
C PHE A 26 0.28 -0.35 -4.77
N TYR A 27 0.72 -1.35 -5.51
CA TYR A 27 1.07 -2.66 -4.99
C TYR A 27 2.57 -2.71 -4.84
N TYR A 28 3.03 -3.34 -3.75
CA TYR A 28 4.44 -3.42 -3.45
C TYR A 28 4.80 -4.80 -2.94
N GLN A 29 6.09 -5.11 -3.04
CA GLN A 29 6.63 -6.34 -2.51
C GLN A 29 8.10 -6.14 -2.13
N SER A 30 8.65 -7.04 -1.33
CA SER A 30 10.08 -7.10 -1.02
C SER A 30 10.90 -7.12 -2.31
N THR A 31 11.85 -6.21 -2.43
CA THR A 31 12.78 -6.16 -3.57
C THR A 31 13.49 -7.50 -3.73
N ARG A 32 13.92 -8.12 -2.61
CA ARG A 32 14.56 -9.44 -2.64
C ARG A 32 13.64 -10.52 -3.17
N TYR A 33 12.35 -10.50 -2.83
CA TYR A 33 11.38 -11.45 -3.39
C TYR A 33 11.20 -11.23 -4.90
N VAL A 34 11.07 -9.97 -5.34
CA VAL A 34 10.92 -9.65 -6.77
C VAL A 34 12.12 -10.11 -7.58
N GLU A 35 13.34 -9.96 -7.04
CA GLU A 35 14.59 -10.35 -7.70
C GLU A 35 14.83 -11.86 -7.68
N SER A 36 14.62 -12.52 -6.53
CA SER A 36 15.00 -13.93 -6.34
C SER A 36 13.86 -14.92 -6.64
N GLY A 37 12.61 -14.49 -6.51
CA GLY A 37 11.44 -15.36 -6.50
C GLY A 37 11.32 -16.26 -5.26
N ASP A 38 12.24 -16.17 -4.28
CA ASP A 38 12.22 -17.03 -3.10
C ASP A 38 11.10 -16.60 -2.12
N PRO A 39 10.09 -17.46 -1.86
CA PRO A 39 8.99 -17.15 -0.97
C PRO A 39 9.41 -16.75 0.45
N VAL A 40 10.61 -17.12 0.93
CA VAL A 40 11.11 -16.70 2.24
C VAL A 40 11.28 -15.19 2.37
N HIS A 41 11.41 -14.50 1.24
CA HIS A 41 11.56 -13.05 1.18
C HIS A 41 10.23 -12.33 0.95
N MET A 42 9.12 -13.04 0.82
CA MET A 42 7.81 -12.46 0.54
C MET A 42 7.23 -11.75 1.77
N VAL A 43 6.79 -10.51 1.57
CA VAL A 43 5.95 -9.79 2.52
C VAL A 43 4.54 -10.35 2.40
N LEU A 44 4.12 -11.03 3.46
CA LEU A 44 2.77 -11.59 3.60
C LEU A 44 1.85 -10.59 4.30
N GLY A 45 0.58 -10.60 3.91
CA GLY A 45 -0.45 -9.80 4.57
C GLY A 45 -0.32 -8.29 4.36
N ASN A 46 0.40 -7.85 3.31
CA ASN A 46 0.35 -6.45 2.89
C ASN A 46 -0.90 -6.16 2.06
N ALA A 47 -1.40 -4.95 2.19
CA ALA A 47 -2.46 -4.42 1.34
C ALA A 47 -1.88 -3.35 0.40
N PRO A 48 -2.52 -3.09 -0.74
CA PRO A 48 -2.14 -1.96 -1.58
C PRO A 48 -2.36 -0.64 -0.85
N ILE A 49 -1.63 0.39 -1.27
CA ILE A 49 -1.75 1.75 -0.73
C ILE A 49 -2.52 2.59 -1.74
N LEU A 50 -3.57 3.27 -1.28
CA LEU A 50 -4.25 4.30 -2.06
C LEU A 50 -3.59 5.66 -1.78
N ILE A 51 -3.23 6.39 -2.82
CA ILE A 51 -2.90 7.82 -2.73
C ILE A 51 -4.12 8.58 -3.19
N ASP A 52 -4.75 9.32 -2.26
CA ASP A 52 -5.95 10.09 -2.53
C ASP A 52 -5.67 11.22 -3.53
N ARG A 53 -6.54 11.36 -4.53
CA ARG A 53 -6.34 12.32 -5.61
C ARG A 53 -6.41 13.78 -5.15
N ALA A 54 -7.27 14.09 -4.17
CA ALA A 54 -7.53 15.46 -3.77
C ALA A 54 -6.49 15.97 -2.77
N SER A 55 -6.12 15.14 -1.80
CA SER A 55 -5.21 15.48 -0.70
C SER A 55 -3.76 15.07 -0.96
N GLY A 56 -3.52 14.10 -1.85
CA GLY A 56 -2.21 13.48 -2.04
C GLY A 56 -1.75 12.61 -0.86
N LEU A 57 -2.63 12.37 0.13
CA LEU A 57 -2.29 11.60 1.32
C LEU A 57 -2.43 10.08 1.07
N PRO A 58 -1.57 9.27 1.71
CA PRO A 58 -1.68 7.81 1.63
C PRO A 58 -2.76 7.28 2.58
N HIS A 59 -3.50 6.29 2.10
CA HIS A 59 -4.48 5.51 2.83
C HIS A 59 -4.14 4.03 2.69
N LEU A 60 -3.94 3.37 3.84
CA LEU A 60 -3.75 1.93 3.89
C LEU A 60 -5.09 1.24 3.63
N LEU A 61 -5.11 0.28 2.70
CA LEU A 61 -6.28 -0.58 2.50
C LEU A 61 -6.22 -1.79 3.44
N GLY A 62 -7.35 -2.47 3.64
CA GLY A 62 -7.40 -3.73 4.40
C GLY A 62 -7.09 -4.95 3.52
N THR A 63 -6.56 -6.01 4.13
CA THR A 63 -6.30 -7.31 3.46
C THR A 63 -7.46 -8.30 3.58
N ALA A 64 -8.47 -8.01 4.41
CA ALA A 64 -9.61 -8.90 4.65
C ALA A 64 -10.59 -9.00 3.46
N ARG A 65 -10.59 -7.99 2.56
CA ARG A 65 -11.47 -7.91 1.39
C ARG A 65 -10.65 -7.52 0.16
N GLY A 66 -11.22 -7.73 -1.02
CA GLY A 66 -10.61 -7.31 -2.29
C GLY A 66 -10.41 -5.79 -2.37
N VAL A 67 -9.48 -5.37 -3.23
CA VAL A 67 -9.12 -3.95 -3.41
C VAL A 67 -10.33 -3.12 -3.77
N ASP A 68 -11.13 -3.53 -4.74
CA ASP A 68 -12.31 -2.79 -5.18
C ASP A 68 -13.33 -2.54 -4.05
N THR A 69 -13.52 -3.52 -3.16
CA THR A 69 -14.39 -3.34 -1.99
C THR A 69 -13.83 -2.30 -1.03
N ASN A 70 -12.53 -2.33 -0.76
CA ASN A 70 -11.89 -1.31 0.07
C ASN A 70 -11.96 0.08 -0.58
N LEU A 71 -11.77 0.20 -1.90
CA LEU A 71 -11.90 1.46 -2.62
C LEU A 71 -13.33 2.01 -2.58
N ALA A 72 -14.33 1.15 -2.72
CA ALA A 72 -15.73 1.52 -2.60
C ALA A 72 -16.08 2.00 -1.17
N ASP A 73 -15.54 1.34 -0.14
CA ASP A 73 -15.68 1.78 1.25
C ASP A 73 -14.98 3.13 1.49
N TYR A 74 -13.77 3.31 0.95
CA TYR A 74 -13.05 4.58 1.00
C TYR A 74 -13.89 5.72 0.42
N LYS A 75 -14.38 5.54 -0.82
CA LYS A 75 -15.22 6.51 -1.53
C LYS A 75 -16.52 6.83 -0.79
N ALA A 76 -17.06 5.86 -0.05
CA ALA A 76 -18.27 6.03 0.75
C ALA A 76 -18.01 6.56 2.17
N GLY A 77 -16.77 6.91 2.52
CA GLY A 77 -16.39 7.39 3.86
C GLY A 77 -16.44 6.32 4.95
N ARG A 78 -16.53 5.03 4.59
CA ARG A 78 -16.54 3.89 5.53
C ARG A 78 -15.14 3.35 5.81
N HIS A 79 -14.16 4.23 5.92
CA HIS A 79 -12.77 3.86 6.14
C HIS A 79 -12.26 4.48 7.45
N ALA A 80 -11.58 3.68 8.28
CA ALA A 80 -10.86 4.19 9.42
C ALA A 80 -9.53 4.75 8.93
N CYS A 81 -9.44 6.06 8.66
CA CYS A 81 -8.14 6.67 8.40
C CYS A 81 -7.43 6.96 9.72
N GLU A 82 -6.66 6.00 10.23
CA GLU A 82 -5.81 6.22 11.41
C GLU A 82 -4.66 7.21 11.14
N LEU A 83 -4.30 7.42 9.87
CA LEU A 83 -3.24 8.35 9.44
C LEU A 83 -3.74 9.76 9.09
N CYS A 84 -5.06 10.02 9.12
CA CYS A 84 -5.66 11.32 8.76
C CYS A 84 -6.04 12.18 9.98
N SER A 85 -5.84 11.67 11.19
CA SER A 85 -6.01 12.45 12.41
C SER A 85 -4.77 13.32 12.60
N ASN A 86 -4.86 14.60 12.22
CA ASN A 86 -3.93 15.64 12.67
C ASN A 86 -4.04 15.87 14.18
#